data_AF-A0A8J4XB33-F1
#
_entry.id   AF-A0A8J4XB33-F1
#
_cell.length_a   1.000
_cell.length_b   1.000
_cell.length_c   1.000
_cell.angle_alpha   90.00
_cell.angle_beta   90.00
_cell.angle_gamma   90.00
#
_symmetry.space_group_name_H-M   'P 1'
#
loop_
_entity.id
_entity.type
_entity.pdbx_description
1 polymer ?
#
loop_
_entity_poly.entity_id
_entity_poly.type
_entity_poly.pdbx_seq_one_letter_code
_entity_poly.pdbx_strand_id
1 'polypeptide(L)'
;DESSTIHINFTQGENDAAKPVQQIFKVENDLMDLNVDIFIRVPIKLGVKDIWANDNLQIQGCNKDKDEKPTVEDFVAALQKQREVNCLVAVCRVFKCAANLFKTQPKLYNITGDVSSGWIEQTGLRSAVFELVSTATLDYNRTRYIYFSSDSTNTEPIGK
;
A
#
# COMPACT_ATOMS: atom_id res chain seq x y z
N ASP A 1 -10.33 -0.60 -9.11
CA ASP A 1 -11.50 -1.47 -8.89
C ASP A 1 -12.59 -0.73 -8.13
N GLU A 2 -13.84 -0.90 -8.53
CA GLU A 2 -15.04 -0.17 -8.05
C GLU A 2 -15.39 -0.34 -6.55
N SER A 3 -14.59 -1.06 -5.77
CA SER A 3 -14.89 -1.39 -4.36
C SER A 3 -13.87 -0.88 -3.33
N SER A 4 -12.83 -0.14 -3.75
CA SER A 4 -11.95 0.55 -2.79
C SER A 4 -12.59 1.81 -2.23
N THR A 5 -12.34 2.13 -0.97
CA THR A 5 -12.75 3.39 -0.35
C THR A 5 -12.07 4.56 -1.05
N ILE A 6 -12.87 5.45 -1.63
CA ILE A 6 -12.35 6.59 -2.42
C ILE A 6 -11.86 7.72 -1.50
N HIS A 7 -12.62 8.04 -0.44
CA HIS A 7 -12.25 9.05 0.54
C HIS A 7 -12.95 8.81 1.88
N ILE A 8 -12.34 9.31 2.96
CA ILE A 8 -12.94 9.42 4.29
C ILE A 8 -12.72 10.85 4.78
N ASN A 9 -13.70 11.38 5.51
CA ASN A 9 -13.65 12.75 6.03
C ASN A 9 -13.55 12.74 7.55
N PHE A 10 -12.67 13.56 8.11
CA PHE A 10 -12.58 13.79 9.54
C PHE A 10 -12.91 15.24 9.88
N THR A 11 -13.57 15.45 11.01
CA THR A 11 -13.90 16.78 11.51
C THR A 11 -12.81 17.23 12.47
N GLN A 12 -12.36 18.48 12.35
CA GLN A 12 -11.38 19.05 13.27
C GLN A 12 -11.93 19.05 14.70
N GLY A 13 -11.13 18.59 15.66
CA GLY A 13 -11.51 18.52 17.08
C GLY A 13 -12.15 17.19 17.51
N GLU A 14 -12.44 16.29 16.56
CA GLU A 14 -12.75 14.88 16.85
C GLU A 14 -11.44 14.08 16.92
N ASN A 15 -10.73 14.27 18.01
CA ASN A 15 -9.54 13.50 18.32
C ASN A 15 -9.97 12.03 18.55
N ASP A 16 -9.24 11.09 17.97
CA ASP A 16 -9.50 9.64 18.05
C ASP A 16 -10.72 9.12 17.26
N ALA A 17 -11.23 9.90 16.30
CA ALA A 17 -12.21 9.38 15.33
C ALA A 17 -11.57 8.28 14.48
N ALA A 18 -12.31 7.19 14.25
CA ALA A 18 -11.89 6.08 13.41
C ALA A 18 -12.93 5.82 12.31
N LYS A 19 -12.50 5.59 11.07
CA LYS A 19 -13.39 5.35 9.93
C LYS A 19 -12.97 4.13 9.13
N PRO A 20 -13.92 3.27 8.73
CA PRO A 20 -13.61 2.07 7.97
C PRO A 20 -13.06 2.42 6.60
N VAL A 21 -11.95 1.79 6.24
CA VAL A 21 -11.27 1.89 4.96
C VAL A 21 -11.04 0.50 4.39
N GLN A 22 -11.24 0.39 3.08
CA GLN A 22 -10.89 -0.77 2.29
C GLN A 22 -10.01 -0.35 1.10
N GLN A 23 -8.86 -0.98 0.96
CA GLN A 23 -8.02 -0.88 -0.24
C GLN A 23 -7.91 -2.25 -0.89
N ILE A 24 -8.06 -2.33 -2.21
CA ILE A 24 -8.05 -3.58 -2.95
C ILE A 24 -6.94 -3.55 -3.99
N PHE A 25 -6.02 -4.50 -3.89
CA PHE A 25 -5.04 -4.77 -4.92
C PHE A 25 -5.52 -5.94 -5.76
N LYS A 26 -5.61 -5.72 -7.07
CA LYS A 26 -5.89 -6.76 -8.05
C LYS A 26 -4.58 -7.10 -8.77
N VAL A 27 -4.20 -8.38 -8.69
CA VAL A 27 -3.03 -8.91 -9.38
C VAL A 27 -3.50 -9.90 -10.43
N GLU A 28 -3.18 -9.63 -11.68
CA GLU A 28 -3.58 -10.42 -12.83
C GLU A 28 -2.36 -11.00 -13.56
N ASN A 29 -2.59 -12.13 -14.21
CA ASN A 29 -1.63 -12.77 -15.09
C ASN A 29 -2.38 -13.25 -16.33
N ASP A 30 -2.05 -12.66 -17.48
CA ASP A 30 -2.65 -13.05 -18.78
C ASP A 30 -1.79 -14.08 -19.53
N LEU A 31 -0.63 -14.42 -18.96
CA LEU A 31 0.36 -15.32 -19.54
C LEU A 31 0.34 -16.69 -18.85
N MET A 32 1.47 -17.39 -18.86
CA MET A 32 1.61 -18.72 -18.29
C MET A 32 1.52 -18.69 -16.77
N ASP A 33 0.96 -19.75 -16.18
CA ASP A 33 0.89 -19.93 -14.74
C ASP A 33 2.28 -19.83 -14.10
N LEU A 34 2.38 -19.06 -13.01
CA LEU A 34 3.64 -18.85 -12.31
C LEU A 34 3.43 -18.63 -10.82
N ASN A 35 4.43 -19.06 -10.04
CA ASN A 35 4.45 -18.88 -8.58
C ASN A 35 5.32 -17.68 -8.25
N VAL A 36 4.77 -16.75 -7.46
CA VAL A 36 5.42 -15.51 -7.02
C VAL A 36 5.20 -15.26 -5.55
N ASP A 37 6.08 -14.44 -5.01
CA ASP A 37 5.85 -13.76 -3.76
C ASP A 37 5.38 -12.33 -4.03
N ILE A 38 4.22 -11.98 -3.51
CA ILE A 38 3.68 -10.62 -3.58
C ILE A 38 3.96 -9.93 -2.26
N PHE A 39 4.56 -8.74 -2.33
CA PHE A 39 4.86 -7.93 -1.15
C PHE A 39 3.97 -6.70 -1.16
N ILE A 40 3.06 -6.61 -0.19
CA ILE A 40 2.18 -5.46 0.02
C ILE A 40 2.72 -4.65 1.18
N ARG A 41 3.04 -3.37 0.94
CA ARG A 41 3.49 -2.43 1.97
C ARG A 41 2.37 -1.49 2.32
N VAL A 42 2.02 -1.47 3.60
CA VAL A 42 0.94 -0.65 4.13
C VAL A 42 1.50 0.36 5.13
N PRO A 43 1.29 1.67 4.95
CA PRO A 43 1.63 2.66 5.95
C PRO A 43 0.83 2.39 7.23
N ILE A 44 1.53 2.10 8.33
CA ILE A 44 0.89 1.77 9.62
C ILE A 44 1.06 2.87 10.67
N LYS A 45 2.10 3.70 10.56
CA LYS A 45 2.42 4.73 11.54
C LYS A 45 3.12 5.91 10.89
N LEU A 46 2.63 7.11 11.14
CA LEU A 46 3.26 8.36 10.73
C LEU A 46 3.80 9.04 11.99
N GLY A 47 5.07 9.42 12.02
CA GLY A 47 5.67 10.01 13.21
C GLY A 47 5.51 9.09 14.43
N VAL A 48 4.76 9.53 15.44
CA VAL A 48 4.52 8.77 16.68
C VAL A 48 3.10 8.19 16.78
N LYS A 49 2.25 8.41 15.78
CA LYS A 49 0.83 8.04 15.79
C LYS A 49 0.53 6.93 14.79
N ASP A 50 -0.20 5.92 15.24
CA ASP A 50 -0.71 4.85 14.39
C ASP A 50 -1.78 5.37 13.41
N ILE A 51 -1.68 4.93 12.15
CA ILE A 51 -2.61 5.31 11.09
C ILE A 51 -3.89 4.49 11.19
N TRP A 52 -3.75 3.19 11.44
CA TRP A 52 -4.88 2.28 11.62
C TRP A 52 -5.21 2.17 13.10
N ALA A 53 -6.49 2.25 13.46
CA ALA A 53 -6.95 2.07 14.83
C ALA A 53 -6.79 0.62 15.32
N ASN A 54 -6.72 -0.33 14.39
CA ASN A 54 -6.55 -1.75 14.69
C ASN A 54 -5.05 -2.12 14.64
N ASP A 55 -4.46 -2.42 15.81
CA ASP A 55 -3.05 -2.84 15.92
C ASP A 55 -2.71 -4.08 15.10
N ASN A 56 -3.72 -4.91 14.80
CA ASN A 56 -3.56 -6.19 14.12
C ASN A 56 -4.13 -6.20 12.69
N LEU A 57 -3.72 -5.24 11.86
CA LEU A 57 -4.01 -5.28 10.42
C LEU A 57 -3.57 -6.62 9.82
N GLN A 58 -4.46 -7.27 9.07
CA GLN A 58 -4.25 -8.55 8.40
C GLN A 58 -4.71 -8.47 6.95
N ILE A 59 -4.03 -9.21 6.07
CA ILE A 59 -4.43 -9.38 4.67
C ILE A 59 -4.59 -10.88 4.45
N GLN A 60 -5.76 -11.31 3.98
CA GLN A 60 -6.07 -12.72 3.79
C GLN A 60 -5.06 -13.36 2.81
N GLY A 61 -4.50 -14.51 3.20
CA GLY A 61 -3.51 -15.21 2.39
C GLY A 61 -2.09 -14.62 2.44
N CYS A 62 -1.84 -13.68 3.35
CA CYS A 62 -0.53 -13.06 3.55
C CYS A 62 -0.04 -13.22 4.99
N ASN A 63 1.28 -13.29 5.16
CA ASN A 63 1.94 -13.26 6.46
C ASN A 63 2.60 -11.89 6.68
N LYS A 64 2.65 -11.43 7.94
CA LYS A 64 3.47 -10.27 8.31
C LYS A 64 4.94 -10.67 8.18
N ASP A 65 5.71 -9.90 7.40
CA ASP A 65 7.13 -10.15 7.15
C ASP A 65 8.00 -9.29 8.08
N LYS A 66 7.93 -7.97 7.93
CA LYS A 66 8.70 -6.99 8.70
C LYS A 66 8.04 -5.61 8.69
N ASP A 67 8.49 -4.73 9.58
CA ASP A 67 8.18 -3.31 9.55
C ASP A 67 9.41 -2.53 9.00
N GLU A 68 9.19 -1.66 8.01
CA GLU A 68 10.19 -0.81 7.36
C GLU A 68 10.09 0.61 7.91
N LYS A 69 11.23 1.21 8.29
CA LYS A 69 11.30 2.60 8.75
C LYS A 69 11.16 3.58 7.56
N PRO A 70 10.61 4.77 7.77
CA PRO A 70 10.58 5.80 6.74
C PRO A 70 12.00 6.22 6.35
N THR A 71 12.17 6.56 5.07
CA THR A 71 13.43 7.11 4.54
C THR A 71 13.51 8.63 4.73
N VAL A 72 12.36 9.29 4.88
CA VAL A 72 12.23 10.74 5.06
C VAL A 72 11.79 11.03 6.49
N GLU A 73 12.68 11.64 7.28
CA GLU A 73 12.42 11.95 8.69
C GLU A 73 11.46 13.15 8.87
N ASP A 74 11.67 14.24 8.10
CA ASP A 74 10.78 15.40 8.11
C ASP A 74 9.57 15.16 7.22
N PHE A 75 8.63 14.37 7.74
CA PHE A 75 7.39 14.06 7.05
C PHE A 75 6.49 15.30 6.88
N VAL A 76 6.62 16.35 7.71
CA VAL A 76 5.80 17.55 7.58
C VAL A 76 6.20 18.31 6.32
N ALA A 77 7.50 18.54 6.11
CA ALA A 77 7.99 19.17 4.88
C ALA A 77 7.70 18.32 3.64
N ALA A 78 7.80 16.99 3.74
CA ALA A 78 7.44 16.09 2.65
C ALA A 78 5.95 16.19 2.29
N LEU A 79 5.07 16.15 3.29
CA LEU A 79 3.62 16.24 3.11
C LEU A 79 3.16 17.61 2.62
N GLN A 80 3.91 18.68 2.88
CA GLN A 80 3.66 19.99 2.29
C GLN A 80 3.94 20.04 0.79
N LYS A 81 4.92 19.27 0.30
CA LYS A 81 5.26 19.16 -1.12
C LYS A 81 4.33 18.21 -1.86
N GLN A 82 4.07 17.05 -1.26
CA GLN A 82 3.26 15.98 -1.85
C GLN A 82 2.40 15.37 -0.75
N ARG A 83 1.07 15.41 -0.92
CA ARG A 83 0.12 15.00 0.12
C ARG A 83 -0.03 13.48 0.26
N GLU A 84 1.04 12.73 0.02
CA GLU A 84 1.03 11.27 0.04
C GLU A 84 1.64 10.73 1.33
N VAL A 85 0.84 9.95 2.05
CA VAL A 85 1.29 9.14 3.18
C VAL A 85 1.63 7.76 2.64
N ASN A 86 2.89 7.58 2.27
CA ASN A 86 3.46 6.34 1.72
C ASN A 86 4.66 5.88 2.55
N CYS A 87 5.32 4.79 2.14
CA CYS A 87 6.45 4.20 2.89
C CYS A 87 7.75 5.04 2.89
N LEU A 88 7.79 6.17 2.17
CA LEU A 88 8.91 7.11 2.28
C LEU A 88 8.81 7.92 3.58
N VAL A 89 7.60 8.29 3.99
CA VAL A 89 7.34 9.19 5.13
C VAL A 89 6.77 8.47 6.36
N ALA A 90 6.22 7.28 6.19
CA ALA A 90 5.61 6.49 7.25
C ALA A 90 6.36 5.17 7.48
N VAL A 91 6.25 4.64 8.71
CA VAL A 91 6.58 3.24 8.98
C VAL A 91 5.58 2.36 8.25
N CYS A 92 6.09 1.42 7.46
CA CYS A 92 5.26 0.50 6.69
C CYS A 92 5.39 -0.93 7.18
N ARG A 93 4.27 -1.62 7.26
CA ARG A 93 4.26 -3.08 7.45
C ARG A 93 4.28 -3.77 6.10
N VAL A 94 5.20 -4.71 5.95
CA VAL A 94 5.32 -5.57 4.78
C VAL A 94 4.56 -6.85 5.02
N PHE A 95 3.63 -7.16 4.12
CA PHE A 95 2.92 -8.42 4.06
C PHE A 95 3.44 -9.23 2.88
N LYS A 96 3.88 -10.45 3.14
CA LYS A 96 4.32 -11.42 2.13
C LYS A 96 3.19 -12.39 1.82
N CYS A 97 2.76 -12.42 0.58
CA CYS A 97 1.67 -13.27 0.09
C CYS A 97 2.21 -14.23 -0.98
N ALA A 98 2.39 -15.49 -0.62
CA ALA A 98 2.75 -16.52 -1.59
C ALA A 98 1.55 -16.75 -2.53
N ALA A 99 1.78 -16.65 -3.83
CA ALA A 99 0.70 -16.69 -4.81
C ALA A 99 1.08 -17.48 -6.05
N ASN A 100 0.24 -18.46 -6.37
CA ASN A 100 0.18 -19.06 -7.71
C ASN A 100 -0.75 -18.19 -8.56
N LEU A 101 -0.19 -17.46 -9.53
CA LEU A 101 -0.95 -16.62 -10.46
C LEU A 101 -1.32 -17.44 -11.68
N PHE A 102 -2.58 -17.88 -11.72
CA PHE A 102 -3.12 -18.63 -12.85
C PHE A 102 -3.55 -17.68 -13.96
N LYS A 103 -3.40 -18.14 -15.20
CA LYS A 103 -3.86 -17.41 -16.38
C LYS A 103 -5.33 -16.99 -16.22
N THR A 104 -5.61 -15.71 -16.45
CA THR A 104 -6.98 -15.12 -16.44
C THR A 104 -7.75 -15.27 -15.13
N GLN A 105 -7.07 -15.58 -14.01
CA GLN A 105 -7.67 -15.66 -12.68
C GLN A 105 -7.07 -14.57 -11.78
N PRO A 106 -7.71 -13.40 -11.66
CA PRO A 106 -7.24 -12.32 -10.81
C PRO A 106 -7.19 -12.77 -9.34
N LYS A 107 -6.14 -12.35 -8.64
CA LYS A 107 -6.09 -12.40 -7.18
C LYS A 107 -6.38 -11.04 -6.59
N LEU A 108 -7.26 -11.02 -5.61
CA LEU A 108 -7.63 -9.82 -4.87
C LEU A 108 -7.02 -9.87 -3.47
N TYR A 109 -6.37 -8.78 -3.08
CA TYR A 109 -5.84 -8.58 -1.74
C TYR A 109 -6.51 -7.36 -1.12
N ASN A 110 -7.25 -7.63 -0.05
CA ASN A 110 -8.03 -6.61 0.64
C ASN A 110 -7.29 -6.18 1.90
N ILE A 111 -6.99 -4.89 1.99
CA ILE A 111 -6.59 -4.24 3.23
C ILE A 111 -7.85 -3.61 3.81
N THR A 112 -8.30 -4.10 4.95
CA THR A 112 -9.49 -3.57 5.63
C THR A 112 -9.17 -3.22 7.07
N GLY A 113 -9.71 -2.10 7.54
CA GLY A 113 -9.56 -1.66 8.91
C GLY A 113 -10.01 -0.23 9.08
N ASP A 114 -10.07 0.23 10.33
CA ASP A 114 -10.41 1.62 10.60
C ASP A 114 -9.15 2.48 10.59
N VAL A 115 -9.18 3.59 9.87
CA VAL A 115 -8.13 4.62 9.88
C VAL A 115 -8.48 5.65 10.94
N SER A 116 -7.51 5.99 11.79
CA SER A 116 -7.65 6.98 12.86
C SER A 116 -7.43 8.42 12.33
N SER A 117 -8.03 9.42 12.97
CA SER A 117 -7.72 10.85 12.72
C SER A 117 -6.44 11.30 13.42
N GLY A 118 -5.96 10.58 14.43
CA GLY A 118 -4.91 11.04 15.34
C GLY A 118 -3.55 11.30 14.68
N TRP A 119 -3.22 10.63 13.57
CA TRP A 119 -2.00 10.89 12.82
C TRP A 119 -2.05 12.17 11.97
N ILE A 120 -3.25 12.70 11.70
CA ILE A 120 -3.43 13.93 10.91
C ILE A 120 -3.06 15.16 11.74
N GLU A 121 -3.41 15.15 13.03
CA GLU A 121 -3.19 16.30 13.93
C GLU A 121 -1.72 16.71 14.03
N GLN A 122 -0.81 15.75 14.10
CA GLN A 122 0.64 16.00 14.19
C GLN A 122 1.23 16.65 12.92
N THR A 123 0.49 16.67 11.80
CA THR A 123 0.93 17.37 10.58
C THR A 123 0.81 18.88 10.71
N GLY A 124 0.00 19.38 11.66
CA GLY A 124 -0.27 20.81 11.86
C GLY A 124 -1.10 21.47 10.74
N LEU A 125 -1.59 20.70 9.78
CA LEU A 125 -2.33 21.20 8.63
C LEU A 125 -3.83 21.30 8.96
N ARG A 126 -4.40 22.51 8.91
CA ARG A 126 -5.78 22.80 9.35
C ARG A 126 -6.87 22.23 8.42
N SER A 127 -6.58 22.13 7.14
CA SER A 127 -7.45 21.53 6.13
C SER A 127 -6.55 21.01 5.02
N ALA A 128 -6.47 19.69 4.91
CA ALA A 128 -5.65 19.02 3.92
C ALA A 128 -6.32 17.72 3.50
N VAL A 129 -6.23 17.42 2.21
CA VAL A 129 -6.52 16.11 1.67
C VAL A 129 -5.20 15.37 1.61
N PHE A 130 -5.18 14.14 2.11
CA PHE A 130 -4.03 13.25 2.05
C PHE A 130 -4.39 11.97 1.32
N GLU A 131 -3.44 11.45 0.57
CA GLU A 131 -3.54 10.16 -0.09
C GLU A 131 -2.81 9.13 0.76
N LEU A 132 -3.55 8.15 1.30
CA LEU A 132 -2.96 7.02 2.01
C LEU A 132 -2.57 5.94 1.00
N VAL A 133 -1.28 5.83 0.70
CA VAL A 133 -0.79 5.03 -0.44
C VAL A 133 -0.11 3.76 0.06
N SER A 134 -0.80 2.63 -0.09
CA SER A 134 -0.20 1.30 -0.01
C SER A 134 0.42 0.93 -1.36
N THR A 135 1.46 0.09 -1.35
CA THR A 135 2.14 -0.36 -2.58
C THR A 135 2.21 -1.87 -2.64
N ALA A 136 2.17 -2.43 -3.85
CA ALA A 136 2.35 -3.86 -4.08
C ALA A 136 3.51 -4.08 -5.07
N THR A 137 4.39 -5.03 -4.78
CA THR A 137 5.51 -5.42 -5.64
C THR A 137 5.55 -6.93 -5.80
N LEU A 138 5.96 -7.39 -6.98
CA LEU A 138 6.10 -8.82 -7.30
C LEU A 138 7.57 -9.23 -7.25
N ASP A 139 7.84 -10.34 -6.57
CA ASP A 139 9.11 -11.05 -6.67
C ASP A 139 8.92 -12.36 -7.44
N TYR A 140 9.67 -12.49 -8.53
CA TYR A 140 9.56 -13.57 -9.50
C TYR A 140 10.95 -13.99 -9.97
N ASN A 141 11.06 -15.22 -10.48
CA ASN A 141 12.33 -15.71 -11.01
C ASN A 141 12.71 -14.96 -12.30
N ARG A 142 13.55 -13.93 -12.16
CA ARG A 142 14.04 -13.08 -13.26
C ARG A 142 14.94 -13.78 -14.28
N THR A 143 15.46 -14.99 -13.98
CA THR A 143 16.21 -15.77 -14.98
C THR A 143 15.29 -16.58 -15.89
N ARG A 144 14.06 -16.84 -15.44
CA ARG A 144 13.07 -17.64 -16.19
C ARG A 144 11.96 -16.78 -16.80
N TYR A 145 11.64 -15.64 -16.20
CA TYR A 145 10.52 -14.80 -16.60
C TYR A 145 10.96 -13.34 -16.78
N ILE A 146 10.26 -12.63 -17.66
CA ILE A 146 10.38 -11.19 -17.87
C ILE A 146 9.05 -10.57 -17.48
N TYR A 147 9.09 -9.46 -16.73
CA TYR A 147 7.89 -8.69 -16.42
C TYR A 147 7.51 -7.85 -17.63
N PHE A 148 6.30 -8.03 -18.12
CA PHE A 148 5.69 -7.22 -19.17
C PHE A 148 4.46 -6.53 -18.60
N SER A 149 4.38 -5.22 -18.77
CA SER A 149 3.18 -4.43 -18.50
C SER A 149 2.90 -3.55 -19.71
N SER A 150 1.63 -3.45 -20.11
CA SER A 150 1.19 -2.56 -21.19
C SER A 150 1.52 -1.08 -20.93
N ASP A 151 1.70 -0.71 -19.66
CA ASP A 151 2.11 0.65 -19.24
C ASP A 151 3.63 0.79 -19.06
N SER A 152 4.40 -0.29 -19.22
CA SER A 152 5.86 -0.24 -19.09
C SER A 152 6.51 0.17 -20.41
N THR A 153 7.21 1.31 -20.41
CA THR A 153 8.12 1.75 -21.49
C THR A 153 9.42 0.92 -21.54
N ASN A 154 9.37 -0.35 -21.14
CA ASN A 154 10.51 -1.25 -21.25
C ASN A 154 10.55 -1.78 -22.68
N THR A 155 11.44 -1.18 -23.47
CA THR A 155 11.80 -1.64 -24.80
C THR A 155 12.29 -3.08 -24.71
N GLU A 156 11.65 -3.98 -25.47
CA GLU A 156 12.08 -5.36 -25.59
C GLU A 156 13.55 -5.43 -26.03
N PRO A 157 14.38 -6.34 -25.48
CA PRO A 157 15.70 -6.57 -26.02
C PRO A 157 15.57 -7.18 -27.42
N ILE A 158 15.95 -6.41 -28.43
CA ILE A 158 16.05 -6.88 -29.81
C ILE A 158 17.20 -7.90 -29.83
N GLY A 159 16.85 -9.19 -29.85
CA GLY A 159 17.80 -10.26 -30.13
C GLY A 159 18.35 -10.13 -31.55
N LYS A 160 19.68 -10.17 -31.68
CA LYS A 160 20.37 -10.32 -32.97
C LYS A 160 20.25 -11.73 -33.49
#